data_AF-A0A1M6R3M3-F1
#
_entry.id   AF-A0A1M6R3M3-F1
#
_cell.length_a   1.000
_cell.length_b   1.000
_cell.length_c   1.000
_cell.angle_alpha   90.00
_cell.angle_beta   90.00
_cell.angle_gamma   90.00
#
_symmetry.space_group_name_H-M   'P 1'
#
loop_
_entity.id
_entity.type
_entity.pdbx_description
1 polymer ?
#
loop_
_entity_poly.entity_id
_entity_poly.type
_entity_poly.pdbx_seq_one_letter_code
_entity_poly.pdbx_strand_id
1 'polypeptide(L)' 'MALLLAEINPAAQDALLKFGYEWGQSRVIAGFHWQSDVDASKLIISGCYARLHADDSFNADMRKARAEFKRLVAKKR' A
#
# COMPACT_ATOMS: atom_id res chain seq x y z
N MET A 1 -2.52 1.50 2.15
CA MET A 1 -1.07 1.56 2.45
C MET A 1 -0.26 0.48 1.74
N ALA A 2 -0.75 -0.78 1.67
CA ALA A 2 -0.01 -1.88 1.03
C ALA A 2 0.43 -1.60 -0.42
N LEU A 3 -0.46 -1.09 -1.29
CA LEU A 3 -0.14 -0.79 -2.70
C LEU A 3 1.01 0.22 -2.84
N LEU A 4 0.97 1.30 -2.07
CA LEU A 4 2.01 2.34 -2.06
C LEU A 4 3.37 1.79 -1.64
N LEU A 5 3.41 0.98 -0.57
CA LEU A 5 4.65 0.39 -0.08
C LEU A 5 5.18 -0.69 -1.04
N ALA A 6 4.29 -1.47 -1.65
CA ALA A 6 4.66 -2.47 -2.66
C ALA A 6 5.29 -1.79 -3.89
N GLU A 7 4.81 -0.61 -4.27
CA GLU A 7 5.40 0.15 -5.36
C GLU A 7 6.79 0.72 -5.02
N ILE A 8 7.00 1.15 -3.77
CA ILE A 8 8.30 1.65 -3.28
C ILE A 8 9.32 0.51 -3.14
N ASN A 9 8.89 -0.64 -2.63
CA ASN A 9 9.72 -1.83 -2.43
C ASN A 9 9.15 -3.06 -3.15
N PRO A 10 9.36 -3.17 -4.48
CA PRO A 10 8.86 -4.30 -5.26
C PRO A 10 9.40 -5.66 -4.79
N ALA A 11 10.61 -5.70 -4.21
CA ALA A 11 11.22 -6.95 -3.73
C ALA A 11 10.46 -7.59 -2.56
N ALA A 12 9.66 -6.82 -1.81
CA ALA A 12 8.83 -7.32 -0.73
C ALA A 12 7.32 -7.23 -1.03
N GLN A 13 6.95 -7.06 -2.32
CA GLN A 13 5.58 -6.84 -2.74
C GLN A 13 4.61 -7.89 -2.19
N ASP A 14 4.93 -9.18 -2.34
CA ASP A 14 4.04 -10.27 -1.90
C ASP A 14 3.77 -10.23 -0.40
N ALA A 15 4.82 -9.99 0.39
CA ALA A 15 4.72 -9.87 1.85
C ALA A 15 3.86 -8.66 2.25
N LEU A 16 4.03 -7.52 1.57
CA LEU A 16 3.28 -6.29 1.83
C LEU A 16 1.81 -6.42 1.44
N LEU A 17 1.51 -7.08 0.31
CA LEU A 17 0.15 -7.32 -0.13
C LEU A 17 -0.56 -8.33 0.80
N LYS A 18 0.13 -9.39 1.20
CA LYS A 18 -0.37 -10.34 2.20
C LYS A 18 -0.70 -9.64 3.52
N PHE A 19 0.20 -8.80 4.02
CA PHE A 19 -0.03 -8.00 5.22
C PHE A 19 -1.26 -7.10 5.07
N GLY A 20 -1.42 -6.43 3.93
CA GLY A 20 -2.60 -5.60 3.64
C GLY A 20 -3.91 -6.40 3.65
N TYR A 21 -3.88 -7.64 3.14
CA TYR A 21 -5.03 -8.54 3.16
C TYR A 21 -5.39 -8.96 4.59
N GLU A 22 -4.41 -9.43 5.35
CA GLU A 22 -4.59 -9.87 6.75
C GLU A 22 -5.07 -8.72 7.64
N TRP A 23 -4.63 -7.49 7.37
CA TRP A 23 -5.14 -6.30 8.05
C TRP A 23 -6.65 -6.13 7.87
N GLY A 24 -7.16 -6.32 6.65
CA GLY A 24 -8.60 -6.30 6.38
C GLY A 24 -9.35 -7.39 7.17
N GLN A 25 -8.81 -8.60 7.20
CA GLN A 25 -9.38 -9.72 7.95
C GLN A 25 -9.41 -9.46 9.46
N SER A 26 -8.36 -8.83 10.00
CA SER A 26 -8.31 -8.44 11.41
C SER A 26 -9.48 -7.53 11.79
N ARG A 27 -9.94 -6.65 10.89
CA ARG A 27 -11.11 -5.79 11.13
C ARG A 27 -12.43 -6.54 11.18
N VAL A 28 -12.54 -7.64 10.44
CA VAL A 28 -13.71 -8.54 10.50
C VAL A 28 -13.69 -9.35 11.79
N ILE A 29 -12.54 -9.93 12.14
CA ILE A 29 -12.37 -10.74 13.35
C ILE A 29 -12.64 -9.90 14.62
N ALA A 30 -12.15 -8.67 14.66
CA ALA A 30 -12.39 -7.74 15.76
C ALA A 30 -13.83 -7.18 15.78
N GLY A 31 -14.69 -7.55 14.83
CA GLY A 31 -16.09 -7.15 14.78
C GLY A 31 -16.33 -5.69 14.36
N PHE A 32 -15.32 -5.01 13.80
CA PHE A 32 -15.44 -3.60 13.40
C PHE A 32 -16.03 -3.39 12.00
N HIS A 33 -15.90 -4.37 11.11
CA HIS A 33 -16.37 -4.29 9.72
C HIS A 33 -16.97 -5.62 9.30
N TRP A 34 -17.99 -5.59 8.45
CA TRP A 34 -18.46 -6.80 7.79
C TRP A 34 -17.49 -7.24 6.70
N GLN A 35 -17.50 -8.52 6.35
CA GLN A 35 -16.67 -9.06 5.26
C GLN A 35 -16.94 -8.31 3.94
N SER A 36 -18.20 -7.97 3.68
CA SER A 36 -18.62 -7.16 2.52
C SER A 36 -17.98 -5.79 2.48
N ASP A 37 -17.81 -5.12 3.63
CA ASP A 37 -17.20 -3.78 3.69
C ASP A 37 -15.72 -3.86 3.32
N VAL A 38 -15.03 -4.88 3.85
CA VAL A 38 -13.62 -5.14 3.55
C VAL A 38 -13.42 -5.46 2.07
N ASP A 39 -14.29 -6.28 1.49
CA ASP A 39 -14.19 -6.63 0.06
C ASP A 39 -14.50 -5.45 -0.86
N ALA A 40 -15.53 -4.66 -0.56
CA ALA A 40 -15.83 -3.43 -1.29
C ALA A 40 -14.67 -2.42 -1.22
N SER A 41 -14.04 -2.29 -0.05
CA SER A 41 -12.93 -1.35 0.14
C SER A 41 -11.74 -1.63 -0.79
N LYS A 42 -11.45 -2.92 -1.08
CA LYS A 42 -10.34 -3.31 -1.99
C LYS A 42 -10.54 -2.72 -3.39
N LEU A 43 -11.76 -2.77 -3.90
CA LEU A 43 -12.11 -2.24 -5.21
C LEU A 43 -11.97 -0.70 -5.23
N ILE A 44 -12.56 -0.03 -4.24
CA ILE A 44 -12.53 1.44 -4.13
C ILE A 44 -11.09 1.94 -4.03
N ILE A 45 -10.29 1.35 -3.15
CA ILE A 45 -8.90 1.76 -2.93
C ILE A 45 -8.06 1.55 -4.19
N SER A 46 -8.29 0.48 -4.95
CA SER A 46 -7.58 0.25 -6.21
C SER A 46 -7.84 1.37 -7.22
N GLY A 47 -9.10 1.82 -7.34
CA GLY A 47 -9.47 2.97 -8.17
C GLY A 47 -8.88 4.29 -7.67
N CYS A 48 -8.98 4.57 -6.37
CA CYS A 48 -8.41 5.77 -5.76
C CYS A 48 -6.89 5.84 -5.93
N TYR A 49 -6.18 4.71 -5.76
CA TYR A 49 -4.73 4.64 -5.92
C TYR A 49 -4.31 4.93 -7.37
N ALA A 50 -5.04 4.42 -8.35
CA ALA A 50 -4.81 4.76 -9.75
C ALA A 50 -5.04 6.26 -10.01
N ARG A 51 -6.08 6.87 -9.40
CA ARG A 51 -6.34 8.30 -9.54
C ARG A 51 -5.24 9.18 -8.93
N LEU A 52 -4.62 8.77 -7.83
CA LEU A 52 -3.49 9.47 -7.21
C LEU A 52 -2.28 9.59 -8.16
N HIS A 53 -2.06 8.60 -9.04
CA HIS A 53 -0.97 8.67 -10.02
C HIS A 53 -1.18 9.73 -11.11
N ALA A 54 -2.40 10.24 -11.28
CA ALA A 54 -2.68 11.37 -12.16
C ALA A 54 -2.46 12.73 -11.46
N ASP A 55 -1.91 12.75 -10.25
CA ASP A 55 -1.53 13.96 -9.53
C ASP A 55 0.01 14.11 -9.49
N ASP A 56 0.50 15.26 -9.97
CA ASP A 56 1.95 15.51 -10.07
C ASP A 56 2.63 15.68 -8.72
N SER A 57 1.92 16.20 -7.71
CA SER A 57 2.45 16.36 -6.35
C SER A 57 2.65 15.00 -5.70
N PHE A 58 1.70 14.08 -5.87
CA PHE A 58 1.81 12.70 -5.43
C PHE A 58 3.01 12.00 -6.09
N ASN A 59 3.16 12.15 -7.40
CA ASN A 59 4.29 11.57 -8.13
C ASN A 59 5.64 12.16 -7.67
N ALA A 60 5.69 13.45 -7.33
CA ALA A 60 6.89 14.08 -6.79
C ALA A 60 7.29 13.48 -5.44
N ASP A 61 6.33 13.27 -4.55
CA ASP A 61 6.59 12.65 -3.24
C ASP A 61 6.94 11.16 -3.37
N MET A 62 6.32 10.44 -4.30
CA MET A 62 6.70 9.05 -4.61
C MET A 62 8.15 8.93 -5.08
N ARG A 63 8.65 9.87 -5.90
CA ARG A 63 10.07 9.90 -6.30
C ARG A 63 10.99 10.11 -5.09
N LYS A 64 10.64 11.03 -4.19
CA LYS A 64 11.42 11.27 -2.95
C LYS A 64 11.44 10.04 -2.07
N ALA A 65 10.28 9.41 -1.85
CA ALA A 65 10.15 8.22 -1.01
C ALA A 65 10.96 7.03 -1.56
N ARG A 66 10.93 6.80 -2.88
CA ARG A 66 11.78 5.78 -3.54
C ARG A 66 13.27 6.06 -3.37
N ALA A 67 13.70 7.32 -3.50
CA ALA A 67 15.09 7.72 -3.30
C ALA A 67 15.54 7.53 -1.85
N GLU A 68 14.69 7.91 -0.89
CA GLU A 68 14.93 7.69 0.53
C GLU A 68 15.05 6.21 0.86
N PHE A 69 14.13 5.38 0.38
CA PHE A 69 14.17 3.93 0.60
C PHE A 69 15.45 3.32 0.06
N LYS A 70 15.86 3.68 -1.16
CA LYS A 70 17.13 3.24 -1.76
C LYS A 70 18.33 3.60 -0.88
N ARG A 71 18.37 4.82 -0.34
CA ARG A 71 19.42 5.28 0.59
C ARG A 71 19.44 4.44 1.87
N LEU A 72 18.27 4.15 2.45
CA LEU A 72 18.16 3.38 3.69
C LEU A 72 18.58 1.92 3.50
N VAL A 73 18.19 1.28 2.39
CA VAL A 73 18.61 -0.09 2.08
C VAL A 73 20.12 -0.16 1.84
N ALA A 74 20.70 0.83 1.15
CA ALA A 74 22.14 0.89 0.91
C ALA A 74 22.96 1.07 2.19
N LYS A 75 22.44 1.82 3.18
CA LYS A 75 23.09 2.04 4.49
C LYS A 75 23.01 0.82 5.42
N LYS A 76 22.04 -0.06 5.21
CA LYS A 76 21.78 -1.24 6.05
C LYS A 76 22.57 -2.48 5.60
N ARG A 77 23.18 -2.43 4.41
CA ARG A 77 24.16 -3.40 3.91
C ARG A 77 25.55 -2.98 4.31
#